data_AF-A0A2V7DIQ8-F1
#
_entry.id   AF-A0A2V7DIQ8-F1
#
_cell.length_a   1.000
_cell.length_b   1.000
_cell.length_c   1.000
_cell.angle_alpha   90.00
_cell.angle_beta   90.00
_cell.angle_gamma   90.00
#
_symmetry.space_group_name_H-M   'P 1'
#
loop_
_entity.id
_entity.type
_entity.pdbx_description
1 polymer ?
#
loop_
_entity_poly.entity_id
_entity_poly.type
_entity_poly.pdbx_seq_one_letter_code
_entity_poly.pdbx_strand_id
1 'polypeptide(L)'
;MGVRDVDEQIMDEALTRFDGGLRLFHMHAEGMGTIVILTTMVAATWAPTPGWRRTLVALLTVGGAGYPLGYLVWAGLIPLRGVEDGKRLAEWLVWIPFGGTTIVAMWLLVGTLALRLRRPG
;
A
#
# COMPACT_ATOMS: atom_id res chain seq x y z
N MET A 1 -15.09 -33.66 24.76
CA MET A 1 -14.47 -33.55 23.43
C MET A 1 -15.45 -32.81 22.52
N GLY A 2 -15.53 -31.48 22.52
CA GLY A 2 -16.62 -30.85 21.73
C GLY A 2 -16.81 -29.34 21.77
N VAL A 3 -16.18 -28.62 22.71
CA VAL A 3 -16.14 -27.15 22.67
C VAL A 3 -14.69 -26.67 22.66
N ARG A 4 -13.85 -27.22 23.55
CA ARG A 4 -12.43 -26.89 23.60
C ARG A 4 -11.67 -27.23 22.31
N ASP A 5 -11.95 -28.39 21.72
CA ASP A 5 -11.31 -28.82 20.47
C ASP A 5 -11.77 -27.99 19.25
N VAL A 6 -13.01 -27.47 19.30
CA VAL A 6 -13.58 -26.59 18.27
C VAL A 6 -13.00 -25.18 18.40
N ASP A 7 -12.89 -24.66 19.62
CA ASP A 7 -12.26 -23.37 19.90
C ASP A 7 -10.78 -23.37 19.49
N GLU A 8 -10.06 -24.46 19.75
CA GLU A 8 -8.66 -24.64 19.35
C GLU A 8 -8.51 -24.65 17.82
N GLN A 9 -9.40 -25.35 17.10
CA GLN A 9 -9.41 -25.34 15.64
C GLN A 9 -9.72 -23.95 15.05
N ILE A 10 -10.69 -23.24 15.61
CA ILE A 10 -11.07 -21.88 15.17
C ILE A 10 -9.92 -20.91 15.43
N MET A 11 -9.24 -21.03 16.57
CA MET A 11 -8.10 -20.19 16.93
C MET A 11 -6.92 -20.44 15.99
N ASP A 12 -6.57 -21.70 15.72
CA ASP A 12 -5.50 -22.06 14.80
C ASP A 12 -5.76 -21.57 13.37
N GLU A 13 -7.00 -21.62 12.92
CA GLU A 13 -7.39 -21.08 11.62
C GLU A 13 -7.27 -19.55 11.59
N ALA A 14 -7.71 -18.86 12.63
CA ALA A 14 -7.55 -17.40 12.75
C ALA A 14 -6.07 -16.99 12.79
N LEU A 15 -5.23 -17.72 13.52
CA LEU A 15 -3.78 -17.49 13.59
C LEU A 15 -3.11 -17.72 12.24
N THR A 16 -3.48 -18.80 11.53
CA THR A 16 -2.95 -19.08 10.20
C THR A 16 -3.29 -17.97 9.21
N ARG A 17 -4.53 -17.46 9.25
CA ARG A 17 -4.96 -16.35 8.38
C ARG A 17 -4.27 -15.03 8.77
N PHE A 18 -4.05 -14.79 10.06
CA PHE A 18 -3.28 -13.65 10.55
C PHE A 18 -1.82 -13.69 10.06
N ASP A 19 -1.14 -14.84 10.17
CA ASP A 19 0.22 -15.02 9.65
C ASP A 19 0.27 -14.81 8.13
N GLY A 20 -0.73 -15.32 7.40
CA GLY A 20 -0.90 -15.04 5.97
C GLY A 20 -1.01 -13.54 5.66
N GLY A 21 -1.77 -12.79 6.47
CA GLY A 21 -1.87 -11.34 6.38
C GLY A 21 -0.54 -10.62 6.63
N LEU A 22 0.25 -11.06 7.61
CA LEU A 22 1.58 -10.50 7.88
C LEU A 22 2.58 -10.75 6.75
N ARG A 23 2.55 -11.95 6.15
CA ARG A 23 3.38 -12.25 4.97
C ARG A 23 3.03 -11.37 3.79
N LEU A 24 1.73 -11.13 3.56
CA LEU A 24 1.26 -10.22 2.52
C LEU A 24 1.68 -8.77 2.80
N PHE A 25 1.62 -8.33 4.06
CA PHE A 25 2.18 -7.04 4.46
C PHE A 25 3.66 -6.95 4.12
N HIS A 26 4.45 -7.95 4.52
CA HIS A 26 5.90 -7.96 4.28
C HIS A 26 6.23 -7.86 2.79
N MET A 27 5.64 -8.73 1.94
CA MET A 27 5.88 -8.71 0.49
C MET A 27 5.48 -7.38 -0.16
N HIS A 28 4.32 -6.82 0.22
CA HIS A 28 3.87 -5.55 -0.35
C HIS A 28 4.66 -4.36 0.20
N ALA A 29 5.09 -4.39 1.46
CA ALA A 29 5.93 -3.36 2.04
C ALA A 29 7.31 -3.33 1.35
N GLU A 30 7.91 -4.49 1.10
CA GLU A 30 9.15 -4.59 0.33
C GLU A 30 8.99 -4.06 -1.09
N GLY A 31 7.99 -4.58 -1.82
CA GLY A 31 7.74 -4.16 -3.21
C GLY A 31 7.42 -2.67 -3.33
N MET A 32 6.54 -2.14 -2.47
CA MET A 32 6.19 -0.72 -2.46
C MET A 32 7.35 0.15 -1.99
N GLY A 33 8.16 -0.30 -1.04
CA GLY A 33 9.36 0.40 -0.60
C GLY A 33 10.32 0.64 -1.78
N THR A 34 10.55 -0.38 -2.60
CA THR A 34 11.34 -0.24 -3.83
C THR A 34 10.72 0.76 -4.80
N ILE A 35 9.40 0.65 -5.07
CA ILE A 35 8.70 1.57 -5.98
C ILE A 35 8.81 3.01 -5.50
N VAL A 36 8.57 3.28 -4.22
CA VAL A 36 8.64 4.62 -3.63
C VAL A 36 10.05 5.19 -3.75
N ILE A 37 11.09 4.43 -3.41
CA ILE A 37 12.47 4.92 -3.50
C ILE A 37 12.81 5.29 -4.95
N LEU A 38 12.54 4.39 -5.90
CA LEU A 38 12.87 4.63 -7.31
C LEU A 38 12.10 5.82 -7.88
N THR A 39 10.79 5.87 -7.68
CA THR A 39 9.94 6.94 -8.23
C THR A 39 10.23 8.28 -7.57
N THR A 40 10.54 8.32 -6.28
CA THR A 40 10.94 9.56 -5.60
C THR A 40 12.32 10.04 -6.03
N MET A 41 13.27 9.15 -6.33
CA MET A 41 14.55 9.52 -6.96
C MET A 41 14.35 10.17 -8.33
N VAL A 42 13.49 9.57 -9.17
CA VAL A 42 13.12 10.14 -10.47
C VAL A 42 12.45 11.50 -10.28
N ALA A 43 11.47 11.62 -9.39
CA ALA A 43 10.80 12.89 -9.10
C ALA A 43 11.78 13.95 -8.58
N ALA A 44 12.71 13.58 -7.69
CA ALA A 44 13.71 14.49 -7.12
C ALA A 44 14.64 15.08 -8.19
N THR A 45 14.99 14.27 -9.18
CA THR A 45 15.93 14.63 -10.26
C THR A 45 15.23 15.32 -11.43
N TRP A 46 14.04 14.83 -11.80
CA TRP A 46 13.39 15.19 -13.06
C TRP A 46 12.22 16.17 -12.92
N ALA A 47 11.74 16.46 -11.70
CA ALA A 47 10.64 17.41 -11.52
C ALA A 47 10.99 18.82 -12.03
N PRO A 48 10.05 19.50 -12.72
CA PRO A 48 10.33 20.77 -13.40
C PRO A 48 10.49 21.95 -12.43
N THR A 49 9.86 21.88 -11.26
CA THR A 49 9.93 22.95 -10.25
C THR A 49 10.05 22.34 -8.83
N PRO A 50 10.55 23.12 -7.85
CA PRO A 50 10.59 22.69 -6.46
C PRO A 50 9.21 22.33 -5.90
N GLY A 51 8.14 23.01 -6.35
CA GLY A 51 6.76 22.71 -6.00
C GLY A 51 6.34 21.33 -6.49
N TRP A 52 6.54 21.05 -7.78
CA TRP A 52 6.25 19.74 -8.36
C TRP A 52 7.01 18.61 -7.68
N ARG A 53 8.28 18.83 -7.37
CA ARG A 53 9.10 17.86 -6.63
C ARG A 53 8.47 17.52 -5.29
N ARG A 54 8.12 18.53 -4.48
CA ARG A 54 7.51 18.32 -3.16
C ARG A 54 6.17 17.58 -3.27
N THR A 55 5.32 17.98 -4.23
CA THR A 55 4.03 17.34 -4.45
C THR A 55 4.18 15.87 -4.84
N LEU A 56 5.03 15.56 -5.82
CA LEU A 56 5.25 14.18 -6.26
C LEU A 56 5.84 13.31 -5.15
N VAL A 57 6.86 13.81 -4.45
CA VAL A 57 7.45 13.08 -3.32
C VAL A 57 6.41 12.83 -2.23
N ALA A 58 5.62 13.85 -1.85
CA ALA A 58 4.58 13.68 -0.84
C ALA A 58 3.52 12.64 -1.25
N LEU A 59 3.02 12.71 -2.49
CA LEU A 59 2.01 11.75 -2.96
C LEU A 59 2.56 10.33 -3.05
N LEU A 60 3.79 10.15 -3.56
CA LEU A 60 4.45 8.86 -3.65
C LEU A 60 4.74 8.28 -2.26
N THR A 61 5.20 9.09 -1.32
CA THR A 61 5.47 8.64 0.05
C THR A 61 4.17 8.29 0.77
N VAL A 62 3.17 9.17 0.76
CA VAL A 62 1.90 8.93 1.47
C VAL A 62 1.14 7.75 0.86
N GLY A 63 0.97 7.73 -0.46
CA GLY A 63 0.30 6.63 -1.14
C GLY A 63 1.07 5.32 -1.01
N GLY A 64 2.38 5.36 -1.27
CA GLY A 64 3.19 4.15 -1.32
C GLY A 64 3.47 3.53 0.04
N ALA A 65 3.70 4.33 1.08
CA ALA A 65 3.87 3.82 2.45
C ALA A 65 2.53 3.45 3.09
N GLY A 66 1.44 4.14 2.74
CA GLY A 66 0.11 3.86 3.27
C GLY A 66 -0.49 2.56 2.74
N TYR A 67 -0.23 2.21 1.48
CA TYR A 67 -0.84 1.03 0.83
C TYR A 67 -0.53 -0.30 1.57
N PRO A 68 0.73 -0.62 1.93
CA PRO A 68 1.04 -1.83 2.68
C PRO A 68 0.31 -1.93 4.03
N LEU A 69 0.05 -0.81 4.71
CA LEU A 69 -0.64 -0.80 6.00
C LEU A 69 -2.04 -1.42 5.92
N GLY A 70 -2.66 -1.46 4.73
CA GLY A 70 -3.95 -2.12 4.54
C GLY A 70 -3.90 -3.61 4.86
N TYR A 71 -2.76 -4.27 4.62
CA TYR A 71 -2.57 -5.67 4.98
C TYR A 71 -2.43 -5.89 6.48
N LEU A 72 -1.82 -4.95 7.23
CA LEU A 72 -1.78 -5.00 8.69
C LEU A 72 -3.18 -4.80 9.29
N VAL A 73 -3.91 -3.80 8.79
CA VAL A 73 -5.29 -3.54 9.21
C VAL A 73 -6.16 -4.75 8.91
N TRP A 74 -6.06 -5.32 7.72
CA TRP A 74 -6.78 -6.53 7.36
C TRP A 74 -6.42 -7.71 8.26
N ALA A 75 -5.13 -8.01 8.45
CA ALA A 75 -4.66 -9.08 9.31
C ALA A 75 -5.23 -8.96 10.73
N GLY A 76 -5.15 -7.77 11.33
CA GLY A 76 -5.69 -7.52 12.67
C GLY A 76 -7.23 -7.56 12.75
N LEU A 77 -7.93 -7.34 11.64
CA LEU A 77 -9.39 -7.45 11.58
C LEU A 77 -9.89 -8.88 11.40
N ILE A 78 -9.07 -9.82 10.89
CA ILE A 78 -9.49 -11.21 10.66
C ILE A 78 -10.03 -11.88 11.93
N PRO A 79 -9.36 -11.81 13.11
CA PRO A 79 -9.88 -12.42 14.33
C PRO A 79 -11.13 -11.72 14.89
N LEU A 80 -11.34 -10.44 14.54
CA LEU A 80 -12.40 -9.61 15.12
C LEU A 80 -13.68 -9.56 14.29
N ARG A 81 -13.55 -9.59 12.96
CA ARG A 81 -14.65 -9.39 12.01
C ARG A 81 -14.69 -10.45 10.90
N GLY A 82 -13.80 -11.43 10.94
CA GLY A 82 -13.66 -12.40 9.86
C GLY A 82 -12.97 -11.81 8.63
N VAL A 83 -12.78 -12.67 7.63
CA VAL A 83 -11.94 -12.40 6.47
C VAL A 83 -12.56 -11.36 5.54
N GLU A 84 -13.84 -11.54 5.18
CA GLU A 84 -14.51 -10.76 4.14
C GLU A 84 -14.80 -9.33 4.58
N ASP A 85 -15.39 -9.15 5.77
CA ASP A 85 -15.68 -7.83 6.32
C ASP A 85 -14.40 -7.05 6.66
N GLY A 86 -13.39 -7.74 7.20
CA GLY A 86 -12.07 -7.17 7.42
C GLY A 86 -11.45 -6.65 6.11
N LYS A 87 -11.56 -7.45 5.03
CA LYS A 87 -11.02 -7.10 3.72
C LYS A 87 -11.71 -5.87 3.15
N ARG A 88 -13.05 -5.85 3.21
CA ARG A 88 -13.84 -4.72 2.72
C ARG A 88 -13.48 -3.41 3.42
N LEU A 89 -13.25 -3.44 4.74
CA LEU A 89 -12.82 -2.26 5.50
C LEU A 89 -11.42 -1.81 5.09
N ALA A 90 -10.46 -2.74 4.99
CA ALA A 90 -9.10 -2.42 4.55
C ALA A 90 -9.08 -1.85 3.13
N GLU A 91 -9.94 -2.35 2.24
CA GLU A 91 -10.08 -1.87 0.87
C GLU A 91 -10.52 -0.40 0.84
N TRP A 92 -11.64 -0.08 1.48
CA TRP A 92 -12.22 1.27 1.44
C TRP A 92 -11.40 2.30 2.22
N LEU A 93 -10.84 1.91 3.37
CA LEU A 93 -10.15 2.85 4.26
C LEU A 93 -8.67 3.01 3.92
N VAL A 94 -8.05 2.01 3.28
CA VAL A 94 -6.60 1.98 3.09
C VAL A 94 -6.23 1.74 1.63
N TRP A 95 -6.55 0.58 1.04
CA TRP A 95 -6.03 0.25 -0.28
C TRP A 95 -6.51 1.21 -1.38
N ILE A 96 -7.80 1.55 -1.44
CA ILE A 96 -8.33 2.49 -2.43
C ILE A 96 -7.71 3.89 -2.29
N PRO A 97 -7.75 4.56 -1.12
CA PRO A 97 -7.22 5.92 -1.02
C PRO A 97 -5.70 5.99 -1.24
N PHE A 98 -4.92 5.09 -0.63
CA PHE A 98 -3.45 5.14 -0.73
C PHE A 98 -2.95 4.55 -2.06
N GLY A 99 -3.55 3.45 -2.53
CA GLY A 99 -3.26 2.89 -3.85
C GLY A 99 -3.64 3.85 -4.97
N GLY A 100 -4.84 4.45 -4.88
CA GLY A 100 -5.29 5.49 -5.80
C GLY A 100 -4.37 6.71 -5.82
N THR A 101 -3.93 7.18 -4.63
CA THR A 101 -2.94 8.26 -4.52
C THR A 101 -1.64 7.91 -5.24
N THR A 102 -1.14 6.68 -5.08
CA THR A 102 0.08 6.22 -5.76
C THR A 102 -0.10 6.19 -7.27
N ILE A 103 -1.22 5.67 -7.76
CA ILE A 103 -1.54 5.63 -9.19
C ILE A 103 -1.56 7.05 -9.78
N VAL A 104 -2.26 7.97 -9.13
CA VAL A 104 -2.29 9.39 -9.56
C VAL A 104 -0.88 9.98 -9.56
N ALA A 105 -0.09 9.74 -8.51
CA ALA A 105 1.28 10.23 -8.42
C ALA A 105 2.18 9.71 -9.56
N MET A 106 2.05 8.42 -9.93
CA MET A 106 2.80 7.85 -11.04
C MET A 106 2.37 8.44 -12.38
N TRP A 107 1.08 8.63 -12.62
CA TRP A 107 0.60 9.32 -13.83
C TRP A 107 1.11 10.74 -13.94
N LEU A 108 1.12 11.49 -12.83
CA LEU A 108 1.69 12.83 -12.79
C LEU A 108 3.19 12.79 -13.07
N LEU A 109 3.93 11.86 -12.48
CA LEU A 109 5.36 11.69 -12.73
C LEU A 109 5.63 11.41 -14.21
N VAL A 110 4.93 10.46 -14.83
CA VAL A 110 5.03 10.14 -16.26
C VAL A 110 4.71 11.36 -17.12
N GLY A 111 3.62 12.08 -16.80
CA GLY A 111 3.23 13.29 -17.51
C GLY A 111 4.30 14.39 -17.44
N THR A 112 4.87 14.63 -16.26
CA THR A 112 5.94 15.62 -16.08
C THR A 112 7.21 15.23 -16.85
N LEU A 113 7.57 13.95 -16.86
CA LEU A 113 8.72 13.45 -17.61
C LEU A 113 8.51 13.59 -19.12
N ALA A 114 7.34 13.19 -19.63
CA ALA A 114 7.00 13.30 -21.04
C ALA A 114 7.01 14.76 -21.53
N LEU A 115 6.47 15.69 -20.72
CA LEU A 115 6.51 17.12 -21.03
C LEU A 115 7.93 17.68 -21.05
N ARG A 116 8.80 17.21 -20.14
CA ARG A 116 10.20 17.62 -20.09
C ARG A 116 10.99 17.10 -21.28
N LEU A 117 10.76 15.86 -21.71
CA LEU A 117 11.41 15.27 -22.88
C LEU A 117 10.97 15.93 -24.19
N ARG A 118 9.73 16.44 -24.27
CA ARG A 118 9.20 17.15 -25.44
C ARG A 118 9.68 18.60 -25.57
N ARG A 119 10.22 19.19 -24.50
CA ARG A 119 10.84 20.51 -24.54
C ARG A 119 12.34 20.32 -24.70
N PRO A 120 12.90 20.35 -25.93
CA PRO A 120 14.34 20.47 -26.07
C PRO A 120 14.75 21.76 -25.34
N GLY A 121 15.64 21.60 -24.37
CA GLY A 121 16.26 22.74 -23.67
C GLY A 121 17.11 23.55 -24.63
#